data_AF-A0A2V6WZ26-F1
#
_entry.id   AF-A0A2V6WZ26-F1
#
_cell.length_a   1.000
_cell.length_b   1.000
_cell.length_c   1.000
_cell.angle_alpha   90.00
_cell.angle_beta   90.00
_cell.angle_gamma   90.00
#
_symmetry.space_group_name_H-M   'P 1'
#
loop_
_entity.id
_entity.type
_entity.pdbx_description
1 polymer ?
#
loop_
_entity_poly.entity_id
_entity_poly.type
_entity_poly.pdbx_seq_one_letter_code
_entity_poly.pdbx_strand_id
1 'polypeptide(L)' 'MRMVAAETLERITGDIFAGWKTPREDATWIATLLVRANLRGHDSHGVIRIPHYVRAIKAGEVNPNPSIT' A
#
# COMPACT_ATOMS: atom_id res chain seq x y z
N MET A 1 -13.24 15.86 9.15
CA MET A 1 -12.25 14.81 8.87
C MET A 1 -12.69 13.54 9.58
N ARG A 2 -12.68 12.37 8.93
CA ARG A 2 -12.97 11.09 9.61
C ARG A 2 -11.67 10.46 10.07
N MET A 3 -11.58 10.12 11.35
CA MET A 3 -10.43 9.40 11.91
C MET A 3 -10.59 7.90 11.67
N VAL A 4 -9.49 7.23 11.36
CA VAL A 4 -9.40 5.77 11.21
C VAL A 4 -8.18 5.32 12.02
N ALA A 5 -8.32 4.24 12.79
CA ALA A 5 -7.21 3.66 13.53
C ALA A 5 -6.12 3.16 12.58
N ALA A 6 -4.84 3.34 12.94
CA ALA A 6 -3.71 3.00 12.10
C ALA A 6 -3.73 1.52 11.68
N GLU A 7 -4.01 0.63 12.63
CA GLU A 7 -4.04 -0.82 12.43
C GLU A 7 -5.17 -1.23 11.46
N THR A 8 -6.29 -0.50 11.50
CA THR A 8 -7.39 -0.72 10.55
C THR A 8 -6.99 -0.26 9.16
N LEU A 9 -6.30 0.88 9.05
CA LEU A 9 -5.84 1.40 7.77
C LEU A 9 -4.73 0.53 7.16
N GLU A 10 -3.82 -0.01 7.98
CA GLU A 10 -2.78 -0.96 7.58
C GLU A 10 -3.40 -2.24 7.03
N ARG A 11 -4.35 -2.86 7.76
CA ARG A 11 -5.04 -4.07 7.29
C ARG A 11 -5.71 -3.87 5.94
N ILE A 12 -6.51 -2.80 5.81
CA ILE A 12 -7.21 -2.50 4.55
C ILE A 12 -6.21 -2.26 3.42
N THR A 13 -5.15 -1.50 3.67
CA THR A 13 -4.12 -1.21 2.66
C THR A 13 -3.41 -2.49 2.22
N GLY A 14 -3.06 -3.37 3.16
CA GLY A 14 -2.43 -4.65 2.88
C GLY A 14 -3.34 -5.58 2.07
N ASP A 15 -4.63 -5.63 2.37
CA ASP A 15 -5.61 -6.41 1.63
C ASP A 15 -5.79 -5.93 0.19
N ILE A 16 -5.70 -4.61 -0.05
CA ILE A 16 -5.70 -4.06 -1.41
C ILE A 16 -4.51 -4.61 -2.20
N PHE A 17 -3.29 -4.50 -1.69
CA PHE A 17 -2.10 -4.98 -2.41
C PHE A 17 -2.08 -6.50 -2.59
N ALA A 18 -2.51 -7.26 -1.58
CA ALA A 18 -2.67 -8.71 -1.70
C ALA A 18 -3.68 -9.10 -2.81
N GLY A 19 -4.78 -8.34 -2.94
CA GLY A 19 -5.73 -8.49 -4.04
C GLY A 19 -5.14 -8.25 -5.44
N TRP A 20 -4.03 -7.50 -5.52
CA TRP A 20 -3.24 -7.28 -6.74
C TRP A 20 -2.10 -8.30 -6.92
N LYS A 21 -2.18 -9.45 -6.25
CA LYS A 21 -1.20 -10.56 -6.31
C LYS A 21 0.17 -10.21 -5.74
N THR A 22 0.28 -9.15 -4.96
CA THR A 22 1.48 -8.90 -4.14
C THR A 22 1.55 -9.95 -3.02
N PRO A 23 2.72 -10.57 -2.76
CA PRO A 23 2.89 -11.48 -1.63
C PRO A 23 2.43 -10.84 -0.32
N ARG A 24 1.83 -11.64 0.59
CA ARG A 24 1.21 -11.11 1.81
C ARG A 24 2.20 -10.33 2.68
N GLU A 25 3.45 -10.79 2.76
CA GLU A 25 4.52 -10.12 3.50
C GLU A 25 4.82 -8.73 2.91
N ASP A 26 5.07 -8.65 1.61
CA ASP A 26 5.30 -7.39 0.90
C ASP A 26 4.10 -6.45 0.98
N ALA A 27 2.88 -6.96 0.83
CA ALA A 27 1.65 -6.20 0.94
C ALA A 27 1.49 -5.58 2.34
N THR A 28 1.84 -6.34 3.38
CA THR A 28 1.86 -5.88 4.77
C THR A 28 2.91 -4.79 4.95
N TRP A 29 4.10 -4.99 4.37
CA TRP A 29 5.19 -4.02 4.46
C TRP A 29 4.85 -2.69 3.77
N ILE A 30 4.30 -2.74 2.55
CA ILE A 30 3.83 -1.55 1.82
C ILE A 30 2.78 -0.82 2.66
N ALA A 31 1.82 -1.53 3.25
CA ALA A 31 0.79 -0.95 4.09
C ALA A 31 1.38 -0.20 5.29
N THR A 32 2.31 -0.82 6.02
CA THR A 32 3.02 -0.20 7.15
C THR A 32 3.72 1.09 6.71
N LEU A 33 4.40 1.08 5.57
CA LEU A 33 5.13 2.27 5.09
C LEU A 33 4.20 3.42 4.70
N LEU A 34 3.09 3.14 4.02
CA LEU A 34 2.11 4.16 3.61
C LEU A 34 1.40 4.75 4.83
N VAL A 35 0.95 3.90 5.77
CA VAL A 35 0.30 4.40 7.00
C VAL A 35 1.28 5.16 7.88
N ARG A 36 2.54 4.72 7.99
CA ARG A 36 3.59 5.47 8.69
C ARG A 36 3.87 6.83 8.06
N ALA A 37 3.71 6.99 6.75
CA ALA A 37 3.81 8.29 6.10
C ALA A 37 2.66 9.22 6.53
N ASN A 38 1.42 8.72 6.59
CA ASN A 38 0.28 9.49 7.13
C ASN A 38 0.49 9.87 8.61
N LEU A 39 0.94 8.93 9.46
CA LEU A 39 1.19 9.19 10.89
C LEU A 39 2.27 10.25 11.13
N ARG A 40 3.19 10.45 10.18
CA ARG A 40 4.24 11.49 10.23
C ARG A 40 3.82 12.80 9.56
N GLY A 41 2.58 12.92 9.07
CA GLY A 41 2.09 14.12 8.37
C GLY A 41 2.56 14.25 6.92
N HIS A 42 3.15 13.20 6.33
CA HIS A 42 3.55 13.18 4.92
C HIS A 42 2.45 12.61 4.03
N ASP A 43 1.26 13.23 4.06
CA ASP A 43 0.06 12.67 3.44
C ASP A 43 0.19 12.40 1.94
N SER A 44 0.98 13.21 1.23
CA SER A 44 1.29 13.01 -0.20
C SER A 44 1.99 11.69 -0.51
N HIS A 45 2.60 11.05 0.50
CA HIS A 45 3.29 9.76 0.40
C HIS A 45 2.55 8.62 1.12
N GLY A 46 1.39 8.90 1.73
CA GLY A 46 0.60 7.91 2.45
C GLY A 46 -0.39 7.15 1.57
N VAL A 47 -1.50 6.71 2.16
CA VAL A 47 -2.51 5.89 1.47
C VAL A 47 -3.13 6.54 0.22
N ILE A 48 -2.97 7.86 0.05
CA ILE A 48 -3.34 8.57 -1.19
C ILE A 48 -2.61 8.02 -2.43
N ARG A 49 -1.48 7.33 -2.26
CA ARG A 49 -0.68 6.74 -3.35
C ARG A 49 -1.26 5.42 -3.86
N ILE A 50 -2.17 4.76 -3.14
CA ILE A 50 -2.72 3.45 -3.52
C ILE A 50 -3.27 3.44 -4.96
N PRO A 51 -4.13 4.39 -5.40
CA PRO A 51 -4.64 4.39 -6.76
C PRO A 51 -3.54 4.48 -7.83
N HIS A 52 -2.43 5.16 -7.53
CA HIS A 52 -1.29 5.25 -8.45
C HIS A 52 -0.59 3.89 -8.60
N TYR A 53 -0.27 3.23 -7.49
CA TYR A 53 0.36 1.90 -7.54
C TYR A 53 -0.53 0.87 -8.24
N VAL A 54 -1.83 0.88 -7.92
CA VAL A 54 -2.80 0.00 -8.58
C VAL A 54 -2.86 0.24 -10.08
N ARG A 55 -2.85 1.50 -10.54
CA ARG A 55 -2.81 1.80 -11.98
C ARG A 55 -1.52 1.32 -12.63
N ALA A 56 -0.37 1.51 -11.99
CA ALA A 56 0.92 1.05 -12.51
C ALA A 56 0.98 -0.49 -12.63
N ILE A 57 0.47 -1.21 -11.62
CA ILE A 57 0.35 -2.68 -11.68
C ILE A 57 -0.58 -3.08 -12.83
N LYS A 58 -1.73 -2.42 -12.97
CA LYS A 58 -2.71 -2.72 -14.03
C LYS A 58 -2.18 -2.42 -15.44
N ALA A 59 -1.29 -1.43 -15.57
CA ALA A 59 -0.61 -1.08 -16.81
C ALA A 59 0.60 -1.97 -17.12
N GLY A 60 1.00 -2.86 -16.19
CA GLY A 60 2.20 -3.70 -16.34
C GLY A 60 3.52 -2.96 -16.11
N GLU A 61 3.47 -1.72 -15.62
CA GLU A 61 4.65 -0.88 -15.31
C GLU A 61 5.36 -1.33 -14.03
N VAL A 62 4.61 -1.97 -13.12
CA VAL A 62 5.12 -2.50 -11.85
C VAL A 62 4.77 -3.99 -11.77
N ASN A 63 5.79 -4.81 -11.51
CA ASN A 63 5.56 -6.21 -11.15
C ASN A 63 5.17 -6.29 -9.66
N PRO A 64 3.94 -6.71 -9.30
CA PRO A 64 3.51 -6.81 -7.91
C PRO A 64 4.18 -7.97 -7.16
N ASN A 65 4.80 -8.92 -7.86
CA ASN A 65 5.49 -10.08 -7.30
C ASN A 65 6.85 -10.29 -8.02
N PRO A 66 7.83 -9.40 -7.79
CA PRO A 66 9.14 -9.53 -8.39
C PRO A 66 9.97 -10.59 -7.67
N SER A 67 10.71 -11.39 -8.45
CA SER A 67 11.80 -12.20 -7.92
C SER A 67 13.07 -11.35 -7.94
N ILE A 68 13.49 -10.88 -6.78
CA ILE A 68 14.71 -10.08 -6.60
C ILE A 68 15.76 -10.99 -5.93
N THR A 69 16.92 -11.11 -6.55
CA THR A 69 18.08 -11.91 -6.06
C THR A 69 19.28 -11.01 -5.82
#